data_AF-A0A4R4UH46-F1
#
_entry.id   AF-A0A4R4UH46-F1
#
_cell.length_a   1.000
_cell.length_b   1.000
_cell.length_c   1.000
_cell.angle_alpha   90.00
_cell.angle_beta   90.00
_cell.angle_gamma   90.00
#
_symmetry.space_group_name_H-M   'P 1'
#
loop_
_entity.id
_entity.type
_entity.pdbx_description
1 polymer ?
#
loop_
_entity_poly.entity_id
_entity_poly.type
_entity_poly.pdbx_seq_one_letter_code
_entity_poly.pdbx_strand_id
1 'polypeptide(L)'
;MTIGLLLTLAALAVIDSTSFGTLGIPVYLLLASDRSRVSRLLIYLATVAAFYFLVGVALMLGLSTAMDTFGDVLRSGPAYWVQLALGVGLFALSFRFDPKRRAKLGKPERRFEPRVGGPRTMVLLGLTAGVLEVATMVPYLAAIGIMTTSGLATGQWGPLLAAYVMVMIMPPLVLMGVRGVAGAWLEPKLERLRAWLTKHAASALSWGLAIVGFLLARDAAVFLFFR
;
A
#
# COMPACT_ATOMS: atom_id res chain seq x y z
N MET A 1 -3.95 -15.92 21.16
CA MET A 1 -3.04 -15.12 20.30
C MET A 1 -1.63 -15.26 20.85
N THR A 2 -0.63 -15.55 20.02
CA THR A 2 0.76 -15.70 20.46
C THR A 2 1.51 -14.36 20.37
N ILE A 3 2.54 -14.18 21.20
CA ILE A 3 3.40 -12.98 21.16
C ILE A 3 4.12 -12.89 19.81
N GLY A 4 4.54 -14.03 19.24
CA GLY A 4 5.20 -14.07 17.93
C GLY A 4 4.32 -13.53 16.80
N LEU A 5 3.02 -13.85 16.81
CA LEU A 5 2.06 -13.30 15.84
C LEU A 5 1.93 -11.78 15.98
N LEU A 6 1.81 -11.27 17.20
CA LEU A 6 1.70 -9.84 17.47
C LEU A 6 2.94 -9.07 17.00
N LEU A 7 4.14 -9.59 17.29
CA LEU A 7 5.40 -8.99 16.87
C LEU A 7 5.56 -9.00 15.35
N THR A 8 5.17 -10.10 14.70
CA THR A 8 5.22 -10.21 13.22
C THR A 8 4.30 -9.18 12.57
N LEU A 9 3.06 -9.06 13.06
CA LEU A 9 2.11 -8.08 12.54
C LEU A 9 2.53 -6.65 12.82
N ALA A 10 3.10 -6.37 14.00
CA ALA A 10 3.65 -5.06 14.32
C ALA A 10 4.82 -4.70 13.38
N ALA A 11 5.72 -5.64 13.11
CA ALA A 11 6.83 -5.42 12.17
C ALA A 11 6.31 -5.14 10.75
N LEU A 12 5.34 -5.92 10.27
CA LEU A 12 4.71 -5.69 8.96
C LEU A 12 4.01 -4.32 8.91
N ALA A 13 3.26 -3.95 9.95
CA ALA A 13 2.60 -2.65 10.03
C ALA A 13 3.58 -1.48 10.02
N VAL A 14 4.73 -1.62 10.69
CA VAL A 14 5.79 -0.60 10.66
C VAL A 14 6.38 -0.47 9.26
N ILE A 15 6.65 -1.58 8.57
CA ILE A 15 7.12 -1.54 7.17
C ILE A 15 6.08 -0.84 6.30
N ASP A 16 4.80 -1.19 6.46
CA ASP A 16 3.70 -0.63 5.69
C ASP A 16 3.46 0.86 5.96
N SER A 17 3.75 1.33 7.17
CA SER A 17 3.65 2.73 7.58
C SER A 17 4.66 3.66 6.88
N THR A 18 5.64 3.09 6.19
CA THR A 18 6.66 3.83 5.41
C THR A 18 6.36 3.87 3.91
N SER A 19 5.24 3.31 3.48
CA SER A 19 4.84 3.30 2.07
C SER A 19 4.49 4.70 1.55
N PHE A 20 4.46 4.84 0.22
CA PHE A 20 4.35 6.14 -0.43
C PHE A 20 2.99 6.81 -0.21
N GLY A 21 1.90 6.06 -0.14
CA GLY A 21 0.56 6.56 0.14
C GLY A 21 0.30 6.81 1.63
N THR A 22 0.89 6.00 2.51
CA THR A 22 0.73 6.17 3.97
C THR A 22 1.61 7.27 4.55
N LEU A 23 2.80 7.52 4.00
CA LEU A 23 3.72 8.56 4.50
C LEU A 23 3.99 9.65 3.46
N GLY A 24 4.18 9.27 2.20
CA GLY A 24 4.59 10.22 1.16
C GLY A 24 3.53 11.23 0.76
N ILE A 25 2.27 10.81 0.57
CA ILE A 25 1.16 11.73 0.31
C ILE A 25 0.93 12.65 1.52
N PRO A 26 0.86 12.17 2.78
CA PRO A 26 0.80 13.03 3.95
C PRO A 26 1.92 14.06 4.05
N VAL A 27 3.18 13.68 3.83
CA VAL A 27 4.31 14.61 3.86
C VAL A 27 4.18 15.67 2.76
N TYR A 28 3.76 15.27 1.55
CA TYR A 28 3.48 16.21 0.48
C TYR A 28 2.38 17.21 0.86
N LEU A 29 1.27 16.70 1.40
CA LEU A 29 0.14 17.51 1.84
C LEU A 29 0.53 18.45 2.98
N LEU A 30 1.36 18.00 3.93
CA LEU A 30 1.85 18.84 5.03
C LEU A 30 2.63 20.04 4.49
N LEU A 31 3.53 19.85 3.52
CA LEU A 31 4.36 20.93 2.95
C LEU A 31 3.60 21.86 2.01
N ALA A 32 2.62 21.34 1.27
CA ALA A 32 1.84 22.14 0.32
C ALA A 32 0.73 22.99 0.97
N SER A 33 0.66 23.02 2.31
CA SER A 33 -0.52 23.48 3.04
C SER A 33 -0.22 24.52 4.12
N ASP A 34 -0.98 25.62 4.10
CA ASP A 34 -1.15 26.53 5.23
C ASP A 34 -1.87 25.86 6.42
N ARG A 35 -1.73 26.43 7.62
CA ARG A 35 -2.30 25.94 8.91
C ARG A 35 -3.79 25.50 8.85
N SER A 36 -4.58 26.01 7.91
CA SER A 36 -6.01 25.68 7.74
C SER A 36 -6.30 24.28 7.16
N ARG A 37 -5.27 23.45 6.89
CA ARG A 37 -5.45 22.16 6.19
C ARG A 37 -5.16 20.91 7.04
N VAL A 38 -4.94 21.09 8.34
CA VAL A 38 -4.96 20.01 9.37
C VAL A 38 -6.18 19.10 9.18
N SER A 39 -7.37 19.69 9.06
CA SER A 39 -8.62 18.96 8.83
C SER A 39 -8.59 18.13 7.53
N ARG A 40 -7.97 18.62 6.46
CA ARG A 40 -7.90 17.92 5.17
C ARG A 40 -6.99 16.70 5.23
N LEU A 41 -5.87 16.81 5.95
CA LEU A 41 -4.98 15.68 6.18
C LEU A 41 -5.66 14.61 7.04
N LEU A 42 -6.41 15.01 8.06
CA LEU A 42 -7.19 14.06 8.87
C LEU A 42 -8.29 13.37 8.05
N ILE A 43 -8.99 14.08 7.16
CA ILE A 43 -9.96 13.47 6.23
C ILE A 43 -9.27 12.45 5.32
N TYR A 44 -8.11 12.80 4.76
CA TYR A 44 -7.32 11.87 3.95
C TYR A 44 -6.93 10.63 4.75
N LEU A 45 -6.33 10.79 5.93
CA LEU A 45 -5.88 9.67 6.78
C LEU A 45 -7.05 8.80 7.24
N ALA A 46 -8.18 9.40 7.61
CA ALA A 46 -9.39 8.67 7.98
C ALA A 46 -9.96 7.88 6.79
N THR A 47 -9.95 8.48 5.58
CA THR A 47 -10.38 7.78 4.35
C THR A 47 -9.49 6.59 4.06
N VAL A 48 -8.17 6.77 4.13
CA VAL A 48 -7.19 5.70 3.92
C VAL A 48 -7.36 4.60 4.97
N ALA A 49 -7.44 4.96 6.25
CA ALA A 49 -7.64 4.00 7.33
C ALA A 49 -8.94 3.20 7.17
N ALA A 50 -10.06 3.88 6.88
CA ALA A 50 -11.33 3.22 6.65
C ALA A 50 -11.29 2.32 5.41
N PHE A 51 -10.70 2.79 4.31
CA PHE A 51 -10.53 2.00 3.10
C PHE A 51 -9.73 0.72 3.38
N TYR A 52 -8.57 0.84 4.04
CA TYR A 52 -7.76 -0.32 4.39
C TYR A 52 -8.50 -1.27 5.32
N PHE A 53 -9.12 -0.75 6.38
CA PHE A 53 -9.87 -1.59 7.30
C PHE A 53 -11.00 -2.35 6.59
N LEU A 54 -11.77 -1.68 5.72
CA LEU A 54 -12.86 -2.30 4.96
C LEU A 54 -12.35 -3.33 3.94
N VAL A 55 -11.25 -3.05 3.25
CA VAL A 55 -10.60 -4.01 2.35
C VAL A 55 -10.12 -5.23 3.14
N GLY A 56 -9.48 -5.03 4.29
CA GLY A 56 -9.05 -6.12 5.16
C GLY A 56 -10.21 -6.96 5.69
N VAL A 57 -11.31 -6.32 6.11
CA VAL A 57 -12.54 -7.02 6.51
C VAL A 57 -13.10 -7.83 5.34
N ALA A 58 -13.19 -7.22 4.15
CA ALA A 58 -13.66 -7.90 2.94
C ALA A 58 -12.76 -9.09 2.57
N LEU A 59 -11.44 -8.99 2.75
CA LEU A 59 -10.52 -10.10 2.54
C LEU A 59 -10.66 -11.15 3.64
N MET A 60 -10.69 -10.80 4.91
CA MET A 60 -10.83 -11.75 6.01
C MET A 60 -12.14 -12.55 5.93
N LEU A 61 -13.24 -11.90 5.53
CA LEU A 61 -14.55 -12.55 5.35
C LEU A 61 -14.68 -13.25 4.00
N GLY A 62 -14.18 -12.62 2.94
CA GLY A 62 -14.38 -13.04 1.56
C GLY A 62 -13.37 -14.07 1.09
N LEU A 63 -12.15 -14.12 1.65
CA LEU A 63 -11.11 -15.05 1.21
C LEU A 63 -11.51 -16.49 1.53
N SER A 64 -12.12 -16.76 2.69
CA SER A 64 -12.64 -18.09 3.02
C SER A 64 -13.79 -18.49 2.09
N THR A 65 -14.81 -17.63 1.95
CA THR A 65 -15.97 -17.90 1.08
C THR A 65 -15.58 -18.04 -0.40
N ALA A 66 -14.66 -17.20 -0.88
CA ALA A 66 -14.16 -17.26 -2.25
C ALA A 66 -13.31 -18.51 -2.50
N MET A 67 -12.49 -18.94 -1.53
CA MET A 67 -11.75 -20.19 -1.63
C MET A 67 -12.68 -21.41 -1.64
N ASP A 68 -13.73 -21.41 -0.84
CA ASP A 68 -14.71 -22.51 -0.80
C ASP A 68 -15.55 -22.58 -2.09
N THR A 69 -15.88 -21.43 -2.68
CA THR A 69 -16.77 -21.36 -3.87
C THR A 69 -15.99 -21.49 -5.19
N PHE A 70 -14.81 -20.87 -5.27
CA PHE A 70 -14.04 -20.75 -6.51
C PHE A 70 -12.70 -21.47 -6.46
N GLY A 71 -12.35 -22.13 -5.35
CA GLY A 71 -11.05 -22.78 -5.16
C GLY A 71 -10.68 -23.75 -6.28
N ASP A 72 -11.64 -24.56 -6.73
CA ASP A 72 -11.42 -25.53 -7.81
C ASP A 72 -11.21 -24.84 -9.17
N VAL A 73 -11.93 -23.74 -9.42
CA VAL A 73 -11.76 -22.91 -10.63
C VAL A 73 -10.42 -22.19 -10.61
N LEU A 74 -10.01 -21.64 -9.45
CA LEU A 74 -8.74 -20.96 -9.23
C LEU A 74 -7.54 -21.92 -9.34
N ARG A 75 -7.73 -23.21 -9.03
CA ARG A 75 -6.71 -24.27 -9.17
C ARG A 75 -6.72 -24.94 -10.55
N SER A 76 -7.50 -24.42 -11.50
CA SER A 76 -7.57 -24.97 -12.86
C SER A 76 -6.41 -24.50 -13.74
N GLY A 77 -6.04 -25.30 -14.75
CA GLY A 77 -5.03 -24.92 -15.75
C GLY A 77 -5.27 -23.54 -16.39
N PRO A 78 -6.51 -23.19 -16.81
CA PRO A 78 -6.83 -21.86 -17.31
C PRO A 78 -6.56 -20.72 -16.32
N ALA A 79 -6.87 -20.92 -15.03
CA ALA A 79 -6.62 -19.90 -14.01
C ALA A 79 -5.12 -19.61 -13.86
N TYR A 80 -4.28 -20.65 -13.90
CA TYR A 80 -2.82 -20.47 -13.89
C TYR A 80 -2.29 -19.79 -15.16
N TRP A 81 -2.88 -20.03 -16.33
CA TRP A 81 -2.55 -19.26 -17.54
C TRP A 81 -2.91 -17.78 -17.42
N VAL A 82 -4.06 -17.46 -16.83
CA VAL A 82 -4.45 -16.08 -16.53
C VAL A 82 -3.48 -15.45 -15.51
N GLN A 83 -3.12 -16.17 -14.45
CA GLN A 83 -2.13 -15.73 -13.46
C GLN A 83 -0.76 -15.47 -14.12
N LEU A 84 -0.31 -16.35 -15.02
CA LEU A 84 0.93 -16.18 -15.76
C LEU A 84 0.88 -14.90 -16.63
N ALA A 85 -0.21 -14.70 -17.37
CA ALA A 85 -0.41 -13.51 -18.19
C ALA A 85 -0.42 -12.23 -17.34
N LEU A 86 -1.09 -12.24 -16.18
CA LEU A 86 -1.08 -11.13 -15.23
C LEU A 86 0.33 -10.86 -14.68
N GLY A 87 1.04 -11.91 -14.26
CA GLY A 87 2.41 -11.79 -13.74
C GLY A 87 3.38 -11.20 -14.76
N VAL A 88 3.36 -11.74 -15.99
CA VAL A 88 4.16 -11.22 -17.11
C VAL A 88 3.76 -9.78 -17.46
N GLY A 89 2.45 -9.48 -17.47
CA GLY A 89 1.94 -8.14 -17.73
C GLY A 89 2.41 -7.11 -16.69
N LEU A 90 2.34 -7.43 -15.40
CA LEU A 90 2.84 -6.59 -14.31
C LEU A 90 4.37 -6.40 -14.39
N PHE A 91 5.11 -7.48 -14.67
CA PHE A 91 6.55 -7.43 -14.87
C PHE A 91 6.93 -6.54 -16.06
N ALA A 92 6.23 -6.67 -17.19
CA ALA A 92 6.44 -5.83 -18.36
C ALA A 92 6.07 -4.35 -18.09
N LEU A 93 4.99 -4.11 -17.35
CA LEU A 93 4.54 -2.78 -16.95
C LEU A 93 5.56 -2.09 -16.05
N SER A 94 6.29 -2.84 -15.21
CA SER A 94 7.33 -2.29 -14.33
C SER A 94 8.34 -1.43 -15.10
N PHE A 95 8.81 -1.89 -16.27
CA PHE A 95 9.77 -1.16 -17.09
C PHE A 95 9.22 0.14 -17.68
N ARG A 96 7.90 0.36 -17.67
CA ARG A 96 7.29 1.64 -18.08
C ARG A 96 7.38 2.69 -16.97
N PHE A 97 7.51 2.25 -15.72
CA PHE A 97 7.67 3.10 -14.54
C PHE A 97 9.13 3.24 -14.07
N ASP A 98 10.06 2.45 -14.63
CA ASP A 98 11.51 2.59 -14.36
C ASP A 98 12.03 3.98 -14.77
N PRO A 99 12.45 4.83 -13.81
CA PRO A 99 12.95 6.18 -14.10
C PRO A 99 14.25 6.16 -14.91
N LYS A 100 15.14 5.16 -14.71
CA LYS A 100 16.41 5.06 -15.45
C LYS A 100 16.15 4.77 -16.92
N ARG A 101 15.22 3.86 -17.21
CA ARG A 101 14.82 3.53 -18.58
C ARG A 101 14.15 4.71 -19.27
N ARG A 102 13.29 5.46 -18.58
CA ARG A 102 12.65 6.66 -19.17
C ARG A 102 13.64 7.78 -19.47
N ALA A 103 14.62 8.01 -18.59
CA ALA A 103 15.70 8.97 -18.84
C ALA A 103 16.49 8.61 -20.11
N LYS A 104 16.85 7.33 -20.30
CA LYS A 104 17.49 6.84 -21.54
C LYS A 104 16.65 7.05 -22.80
N LEU A 105 15.32 7.05 -22.66
CA LEU A 105 14.37 7.25 -23.76
C LEU A 105 14.00 8.74 -23.98
N GLY A 106 14.70 9.69 -23.32
CA GLY A 106 14.44 11.12 -23.43
C GLY A 106 13.06 11.56 -22.92
N LYS A 107 12.41 10.73 -22.10
CA LYS A 107 11.03 10.95 -21.65
C LYS A 107 11.01 11.58 -20.26
N PRO A 108 10.11 12.56 -19.99
CA PRO A 108 10.01 13.19 -18.68
C PRO A 108 9.61 12.17 -17.62
N GLU A 109 10.15 12.35 -16.41
CA GLU A 109 9.80 11.54 -15.25
C GLU A 109 8.30 11.71 -14.93
N ARG A 110 7.60 10.61 -14.68
CA ARG A 110 6.19 10.67 -14.24
C ARG A 110 6.18 11.05 -12.77
N ARG A 111 6.16 12.35 -12.48
CA ARG A 111 5.93 12.83 -11.11
C ARG A 111 4.45 12.70 -10.77
N PHE A 112 4.16 11.94 -9.73
CA PHE A 112 2.85 11.97 -9.10
C PHE A 112 2.82 13.18 -8.18
N GLU A 113 2.17 14.26 -8.62
CA GLU A 113 1.90 15.42 -7.77
C GLU A 113 0.45 15.33 -7.27
N PRO A 114 0.23 15.03 -5.98
CA PRO A 114 -1.11 15.02 -5.42
C PRO A 114 -1.80 16.37 -5.62
N ARG A 115 -2.96 16.37 -6.28
CA ARG A 115 -3.77 17.58 -6.44
C ARG A 115 -4.40 17.94 -5.10
N VAL A 116 -3.95 19.05 -4.52
CA VAL A 116 -4.52 19.58 -3.27
C VAL A 116 -5.83 20.30 -3.59
N GLY A 117 -6.91 19.96 -2.89
CA GLY A 117 -8.25 20.45 -3.19
C GLY A 117 -9.18 20.52 -1.98
N GLY A 118 -10.49 20.56 -2.25
CA GLY A 118 -11.52 20.52 -1.21
C GLY A 118 -11.66 19.13 -0.56
N PRO A 119 -12.55 18.97 0.44
CA PRO A 119 -12.76 17.69 1.14
C PRO A 119 -13.01 16.51 0.19
N ARG A 120 -13.85 16.70 -0.83
CA ARG A 120 -14.14 15.69 -1.86
C ARG A 120 -12.88 15.24 -2.61
N THR A 121 -11.99 16.17 -2.95
CA THR A 121 -10.70 15.85 -3.60
C THR A 121 -9.81 15.02 -2.69
N MET A 122 -9.84 15.25 -1.38
CA MET A 122 -9.04 14.48 -0.41
C MET A 122 -9.56 13.06 -0.21
N VAL A 123 -10.89 12.89 -0.19
CA VAL A 123 -11.50 11.54 -0.21
C VAL A 123 -11.11 10.80 -1.49
N LEU A 124 -11.26 11.44 -2.65
CA LEU A 124 -10.88 10.83 -3.93
C LEU A 124 -9.39 10.50 -3.98
N LEU A 125 -8.53 11.39 -3.47
CA LEU A 125 -7.09 11.16 -3.36
C LEU A 125 -6.79 9.96 -2.45
N GLY A 126 -7.44 9.86 -1.29
CA GLY A 126 -7.29 8.73 -0.37
C GLY A 126 -7.72 7.40 -0.99
N LEU A 127 -8.86 7.38 -1.68
CA LEU A 127 -9.36 6.18 -2.37
C LEU A 127 -8.45 5.77 -3.53
N THR A 128 -8.04 6.72 -4.38
CA THR A 128 -7.14 6.42 -5.51
C THR A 128 -5.76 5.98 -5.06
N ALA A 129 -5.22 6.59 -4.00
CA ALA A 129 -3.99 6.15 -3.36
C ALA A 129 -4.13 4.75 -2.79
N GLY A 130 -5.20 4.48 -2.03
CA GLY A 130 -5.48 3.16 -1.47
C GLY A 130 -5.59 2.08 -2.55
N VAL A 131 -6.33 2.32 -3.63
CA VAL A 131 -6.45 1.36 -4.74
C VAL A 131 -5.08 1.10 -5.40
N LEU A 132 -4.28 2.14 -5.62
CA LEU A 132 -2.96 2.00 -6.23
C LEU A 132 -1.99 1.23 -5.34
N GLU A 133 -2.05 1.46 -4.02
CA GLU A 133 -1.20 0.81 -3.05
C GLU A 133 -1.59 -0.64 -2.79
N VAL A 134 -2.89 -1.00 -2.76
CA VAL A 134 -3.36 -2.38 -2.53
C VAL A 134 -2.67 -3.38 -3.48
N ALA A 135 -2.41 -2.98 -4.73
CA ALA A 135 -1.71 -3.81 -5.71
C ALA A 135 -0.22 -4.06 -5.39
N THR A 136 0.37 -3.24 -4.52
CA THR A 136 1.80 -3.26 -4.16
C THR A 136 2.07 -3.54 -2.68
N MET A 137 1.02 -3.73 -1.90
CA MET A 137 1.08 -3.90 -0.44
C MET A 137 1.32 -5.34 -0.03
N VAL A 138 2.49 -5.84 -0.37
CA VAL A 138 2.97 -7.15 0.10
C VAL A 138 2.87 -7.29 1.63
N PRO A 139 3.24 -6.29 2.46
CA PRO A 139 3.15 -6.42 3.92
C PRO A 139 1.71 -6.59 4.43
N TYR A 140 0.79 -5.76 3.93
CA TYR A 140 -0.63 -5.82 4.32
C TYR A 140 -1.27 -7.15 3.94
N LEU A 141 -1.07 -7.60 2.69
CA LEU A 141 -1.62 -8.86 2.21
C LEU A 141 -1.02 -10.06 2.95
N ALA A 142 0.27 -10.02 3.29
CA ALA A 142 0.90 -11.02 4.14
C ALA A 142 0.30 -11.04 5.54
N ALA A 143 0.04 -9.88 6.14
CA ALA A 143 -0.63 -9.77 7.45
C ALA A 143 -2.03 -10.40 7.43
N ILE A 144 -2.84 -10.11 6.40
CA ILE A 144 -4.15 -10.74 6.19
C ILE A 144 -4.03 -12.26 6.05
N GLY A 145 -3.09 -12.73 5.22
CA GLY A 145 -2.83 -14.17 5.05
C GLY A 145 -2.51 -14.85 6.37
N ILE A 146 -1.57 -14.29 7.15
CA ILE A 146 -1.19 -14.79 8.47
C ILE A 146 -2.39 -14.80 9.42
N MET A 147 -3.18 -13.72 9.49
CA MET A 147 -4.36 -13.66 10.34
C MET A 147 -5.40 -14.73 9.95
N THR A 148 -5.62 -14.93 8.65
CA THR A 148 -6.56 -15.92 8.12
C THR A 148 -6.13 -17.35 8.45
N THR A 149 -4.84 -17.67 8.31
CA THR A 149 -4.33 -19.03 8.60
C THR A 149 -4.12 -19.30 10.09
N SER A 150 -4.24 -18.29 10.95
CA SER A 150 -4.01 -18.42 12.40
C SER A 150 -5.25 -18.86 13.18
N GLY A 151 -6.39 -19.13 12.51
CA GLY A 151 -7.62 -19.60 13.15
C GLY A 151 -8.23 -18.60 14.14
N LEU A 152 -8.00 -17.30 13.92
CA LEU A 152 -8.50 -16.24 14.80
C LEU A 152 -10.02 -16.10 14.68
N ALA A 153 -10.72 -16.04 15.81
CA ALA A 153 -12.14 -15.73 15.83
C ALA A 153 -12.40 -14.27 15.38
N THR A 154 -13.60 -13.96 14.91
CA THR A 154 -13.98 -12.60 14.47
C THR A 154 -13.76 -11.53 15.53
N GLY A 155 -14.00 -11.87 16.80
CA GLY A 155 -13.71 -10.97 17.93
C GLY A 155 -12.23 -10.70 18.16
N GLN A 156 -11.31 -11.49 17.59
CA GLN A 156 -9.86 -11.32 17.72
C GLN A 156 -9.25 -10.62 16.52
N TRP A 157 -9.57 -11.07 15.29
CA TRP A 157 -8.94 -10.50 14.11
C TRP A 157 -9.45 -9.09 13.79
N GLY A 158 -10.71 -8.76 14.11
CA GLY A 158 -11.27 -7.42 13.87
C GLY A 158 -10.51 -6.31 14.61
N PRO A 159 -10.36 -6.40 15.94
CA PRO A 159 -9.54 -5.44 16.71
C PRO A 159 -8.07 -5.45 16.30
N LEU A 160 -7.52 -6.61 15.96
CA LEU A 160 -6.12 -6.73 15.54
C LEU A 160 -5.86 -6.05 14.19
N LEU A 161 -6.79 -6.19 13.25
CA LEU A 161 -6.77 -5.51 11.96
C LEU A 161 -6.90 -3.99 12.15
N ALA A 162 -7.79 -3.54 13.04
CA ALA A 162 -7.91 -2.14 13.39
C ALA A 162 -6.60 -1.60 13.98
N ALA A 163 -5.98 -2.34 14.91
CA ALA A 163 -4.69 -1.97 15.49
C ALA A 163 -3.58 -1.89 14.45
N TYR A 164 -3.51 -2.85 13.52
CA TYR A 164 -2.58 -2.83 12.39
C TYR A 164 -2.74 -1.53 11.58
N VAL A 165 -3.97 -1.20 11.18
CA VAL A 165 -4.26 0.02 10.40
C VAL A 165 -3.93 1.29 11.19
N MET A 166 -4.16 1.31 12.51
CA MET A 166 -3.79 2.45 13.36
C MET A 166 -2.28 2.65 13.42
N VAL A 167 -1.50 1.57 13.57
CA VAL A 167 -0.02 1.63 13.50
C VAL A 167 0.43 2.17 12.15
N MET A 168 -0.21 1.73 11.06
CA MET A 168 0.09 2.18 9.70
C MET A 168 -0.09 3.69 9.50
N ILE A 169 -1.15 4.30 10.06
CA ILE A 169 -1.39 5.76 9.96
C ILE A 169 -0.72 6.59 11.06
N MET A 170 -0.06 5.95 12.02
CA MET A 170 0.54 6.64 13.16
C MET A 170 1.67 7.60 12.75
N PRO A 171 2.64 7.24 11.87
CA PRO A 171 3.72 8.15 11.52
C PRO A 171 3.27 9.52 10.96
N PRO A 172 2.33 9.63 10.00
CA PRO A 172 1.89 10.94 9.53
C PRO A 172 1.14 11.74 10.60
N LEU A 173 0.42 11.08 11.54
CA LEU A 173 -0.19 11.76 12.69
C LEU A 173 0.87 12.32 13.64
N VAL A 174 1.93 11.54 13.92
CA VAL A 174 3.06 12.00 14.74
C VAL A 174 3.77 13.17 14.07
N LEU A 175 4.08 13.07 12.77
CA LEU A 175 4.70 14.16 12.00
C LEU A 175 3.86 15.44 12.03
N MET A 176 2.54 15.29 11.93
CA MET A 176 1.60 16.41 12.01
C MET A 176 1.63 17.07 13.40
N GLY A 177 1.64 16.28 14.49
CA GLY A 177 1.75 16.80 15.86
C GLY A 177 3.10 17.49 16.11
N VAL A 178 4.21 16.86 15.70
CA VAL A 178 5.56 17.43 15.84
C VAL A 178 5.70 18.72 15.03
N ARG A 179 5.14 18.80 13.82
CA ARG A 179 5.09 20.04 13.03
C ARG A 179 4.34 21.15 13.76
N GLY A 180 3.24 20.81 14.46
CA GLY A 180 2.47 21.76 15.26
C GLY A 180 3.30 22.42 16.37
N VAL A 181 4.22 21.67 16.98
CA VAL A 181 5.09 22.13 18.09
C VAL A 181 6.38 22.78 17.59
N ALA A 182 7.07 22.14 16.63
CA ALA A 182 8.38 22.55 16.14
C ALA A 182 8.32 23.64 15.05
N GLY A 183 7.14 23.90 14.48
CA GLY A 183 6.91 24.98 13.53
C GLY A 183 7.85 24.95 12.32
N ALA A 184 8.41 26.12 11.99
CA ALA A 184 9.26 26.32 10.81
C ALA A 184 10.58 25.53 10.84
N TRP A 185 11.02 25.04 12.00
CA TRP A 185 12.25 24.23 12.09
C TRP A 185 12.14 22.89 11.36
N LEU A 186 10.91 22.35 11.26
CA LEU A 186 10.67 21.06 10.62
C LEU A 186 10.48 21.17 9.10
N GLU A 187 10.16 22.36 8.58
CA GLU A 187 9.93 22.61 7.15
C GLU A 187 11.10 22.13 6.26
N PRO A 188 12.38 22.52 6.50
CA PRO A 188 13.48 22.08 5.64
C PRO A 188 13.73 20.57 5.70
N LYS A 189 13.40 19.90 6.81
CA LYS A 189 13.53 18.45 6.93
C LYS A 189 12.43 17.73 6.17
N LEU A 190 11.20 18.21 6.28
CA LEU A 190 10.07 17.69 5.51
C LEU A 190 10.31 17.89 4.01
N GLU A 191 10.85 19.03 3.58
CA GLU A 191 11.17 19.26 2.16
C GLU A 191 12.21 18.26 1.63
N ARG A 192 13.28 17.99 2.40
CA ARG A 192 14.24 16.93 2.06
C ARG A 192 13.57 15.57 1.96
N LEU A 193 12.67 15.25 2.90
CA LEU A 193 11.93 14.00 2.90
C LEU A 193 11.01 13.90 1.68
N ARG A 194 10.25 14.95 1.34
CA ARG A 194 9.41 15.02 0.13
C ARG A 194 10.25 14.85 -1.13
N ALA A 195 11.37 15.54 -1.24
CA ALA A 195 12.26 15.44 -2.39
C ALA A 195 12.82 14.02 -2.53
N TRP A 196 13.24 13.42 -1.41
CA TRP A 196 13.70 12.03 -1.38
C TRP A 196 12.59 11.06 -1.77
N LEU A 197 11.40 11.17 -1.19
CA LEU A 197 10.25 10.30 -1.50
C LEU A 197 9.84 10.42 -2.96
N THR A 198 9.72 11.64 -3.49
CA THR A 198 9.33 11.87 -4.90
C THR A 198 10.35 11.26 -5.86
N LYS A 199 11.65 11.35 -5.54
CA LYS A 199 12.73 10.75 -6.33
C LYS A 199 12.72 9.23 -6.31
N HIS A 200 12.34 8.61 -5.19
CA HIS A 200 12.40 7.15 -5.04
C HIS A 200 11.06 6.45 -5.32
N ALA A 201 9.93 7.15 -5.29
CA ALA A 201 8.59 6.57 -5.45
C ALA A 201 8.41 5.83 -6.77
N ALA A 202 8.83 6.43 -7.90
CA ALA A 202 8.74 5.78 -9.21
C ALA A 202 9.61 4.52 -9.28
N SER A 203 10.80 4.56 -8.70
CA SER A 203 11.70 3.40 -8.61
C SER A 203 11.11 2.31 -7.72
N ALA A 204 10.56 2.66 -6.56
CA ALA A 204 9.94 1.71 -5.64
C ALA A 204 8.71 1.04 -6.27
N LEU A 205 7.84 1.80 -6.94
CA LEU A 205 6.69 1.27 -7.68
C LEU A 205 7.13 0.33 -8.80
N SER A 206 8.16 0.72 -9.57
CA SER A 206 8.74 -0.14 -10.61
C SER A 206 9.25 -1.47 -10.01
N TRP A 207 10.02 -1.42 -8.92
CA TRP A 207 10.52 -2.63 -8.27
C TRP A 207 9.42 -3.49 -7.68
N GLY A 208 8.40 -2.88 -7.04
CA GLY A 208 7.25 -3.59 -6.52
C GLY A 208 6.50 -4.35 -7.61
N LEU A 209 6.17 -3.67 -8.73
CA LEU A 209 5.55 -4.29 -9.89
C LEU A 209 6.40 -5.42 -10.48
N ALA A 210 7.72 -5.23 -10.55
CA ALA A 210 8.63 -6.26 -11.06
C ALA A 210 8.67 -7.50 -10.15
N ILE A 211 8.83 -7.31 -8.84
CA ILE A 211 8.88 -8.43 -7.89
C ILE A 211 7.56 -9.20 -7.88
N VAL A 212 6.43 -8.50 -7.72
CA VAL A 212 5.10 -9.13 -7.69
C VAL A 212 4.82 -9.83 -9.02
N GLY A 213 5.06 -9.16 -10.15
CA GLY A 213 4.86 -9.74 -11.47
C GLY A 213 5.72 -11.00 -11.70
N PHE A 214 6.99 -10.95 -11.31
CA PHE A 214 7.89 -12.10 -11.40
C PHE A 214 7.44 -13.27 -10.52
N LEU A 215 7.07 -13.01 -9.26
CA LEU A 215 6.63 -14.06 -8.33
C LEU A 215 5.35 -14.75 -8.82
N LEU A 216 4.37 -13.98 -9.29
CA LEU A 216 3.13 -14.51 -9.85
C LEU A 216 3.37 -15.36 -11.11
N ALA A 217 4.21 -14.86 -12.02
CA ALA A 217 4.57 -15.57 -13.24
C ALA A 217 5.35 -16.85 -12.95
N ARG A 218 6.30 -16.80 -12.01
CA ARG A 218 7.08 -17.96 -11.58
C ARG A 218 6.20 -19.02 -10.97
N ASP A 219 5.31 -18.66 -10.05
CA ASP A 219 4.41 -19.59 -9.38
C ASP A 219 3.51 -20.33 -10.41
N ALA A 220 2.92 -19.58 -11.34
CA ALA A 220 2.11 -20.16 -12.41
C ALA A 220 2.92 -21.06 -13.36
N ALA A 221 4.13 -20.65 -13.73
CA ALA A 221 4.99 -21.45 -14.59
C ALA A 221 5.42 -22.77 -13.92
N VAL A 222 5.73 -22.73 -12.61
CA VAL A 222 6.04 -23.95 -11.85
C VAL A 222 4.85 -24.91 -11.87
N PHE A 223 3.63 -24.41 -11.66
CA PHE A 223 2.45 -25.26 -11.71
C PHE A 223 2.17 -25.82 -13.10
N LEU A 224 2.26 -25.01 -14.15
CA LEU A 224 1.87 -25.40 -15.51
C LEU A 224 2.89 -26.33 -16.22
N PHE A 225 4.17 -26.21 -15.90
CA PHE A 225 5.24 -26.88 -16.65
C PHE A 225 6.02 -27.92 -15.84
N PHE A 226 5.93 -27.91 -14.51
CA PHE A 226 6.73 -28.77 -13.63
C PHE A 226 5.90 -29.60 -12.65
N ARG A 227 4.57 -29.58 -12.76
CA ARG A 227 3.63 -30.37 -11.96
C ARG A 227 2.71 -31.17 -12.87
#